data_AF-A0A9E2YZU1-F1
#
_entry.id   AF-A0A9E2YZU1-F1
#
_cell.length_a   1.000
_cell.length_b   1.000
_cell.length_c   1.000
_cell.angle_alpha   90.00
_cell.angle_beta   90.00
_cell.angle_gamma   90.00
#
_symmetry.space_group_name_H-M   'P 1'
#
loop_
_entity.id
_entity.type
_entity.pdbx_description
1 polymer ?
#
loop_
_entity_poly.entity_id
_entity_poly.type
_entity_poly.pdbx_seq_one_letter_code
_entity_poly.pdbx_strand_id
1 'polypeptide(L)' 'GGAALDRAVDDVLANYAQGRLIFNLGHGILPETPIAHVEQMIRRVREHQG' A
#
# COMPACT_ATOMS: atom_id res chain seq x y z
N GLY A 1 -0.03 -2.89 -9.85
CA GLY A 1 -1.11 -1.89 -9.89
C GLY A 1 -2.47 -2.57 -9.95
N GLY A 2 -3.54 -1.78 -9.94
CA GLY A 2 -4.91 -2.30 -10.05
C GLY A 2 -5.34 -3.13 -8.83
N ALA A 3 -6.34 -4.00 -9.00
CA ALA A 3 -6.97 -4.72 -7.89
C ALA A 3 -6.01 -5.65 -7.10
N ALA A 4 -4.95 -6.14 -7.73
CA ALA A 4 -3.93 -6.93 -7.03
C ALA A 4 -3.14 -6.09 -6.03
N LEU A 5 -2.87 -4.81 -6.37
CA LEU A 5 -2.21 -3.89 -5.46
C LEU A 5 -3.12 -3.51 -4.29
N ASP A 6 -4.40 -3.23 -4.56
CA ASP A 6 -5.35 -2.90 -3.49
C ASP A 6 -5.48 -4.03 -2.47
N ARG A 7 -5.66 -5.27 -2.95
CA ARG A 7 -5.75 -6.46 -2.08
C ARG A 7 -4.50 -6.64 -1.23
N ALA A 8 -3.31 -6.51 -1.82
CA ALA A 8 -2.07 -6.67 -1.07
C ALA A 8 -1.89 -5.58 0.01
N VAL A 9 -2.29 -4.34 -0.27
CA VAL A 9 -2.30 -3.26 0.73
C VAL A 9 -3.30 -3.57 1.84
N ASP A 10 -4.51 -3.97 1.48
CA ASP A 10 -5.58 -4.30 2.44
C ASP A 10 -5.18 -5.48 3.34
N ASP A 11 -4.54 -6.51 2.79
CA ASP A 11 -4.06 -7.67 3.54
C ASP A 11 -3.03 -7.27 4.60
N VAL A 12 -2.08 -6.41 4.26
CA VAL A 12 -1.09 -5.90 5.23
C VAL A 12 -1.78 -5.08 6.32
N LEU A 13 -2.68 -4.18 5.94
CA LEU A 13 -3.37 -3.31 6.91
C LEU A 13 -4.27 -4.13 7.84
N ALA A 14 -5.05 -5.08 7.33
CA ALA A 14 -5.93 -5.93 8.13
C ALA A 14 -5.18 -6.73 9.20
N ASN A 15 -3.95 -7.18 8.90
CA ASN A 15 -3.16 -7.99 9.82
C ASN A 15 -2.31 -7.18 10.81
N TYR A 16 -1.89 -5.97 10.45
CA TYR A 16 -0.89 -5.23 11.22
C TYR A 16 -1.32 -3.85 11.71
N ALA A 17 -2.36 -3.22 11.12
CA ALA A 17 -2.73 -1.84 11.42
C ALA A 17 -3.38 -1.63 12.80
N GLN A 18 -3.80 -2.69 13.49
CA GLN A 18 -4.26 -2.59 14.89
C GLN A 18 -3.12 -2.21 15.86
N GLY A 19 -1.87 -2.45 15.46
CA GLY A 19 -0.68 -2.07 16.23
C GLY A 19 0.00 -0.81 15.69
N ARG A 20 1.19 -0.51 16.22
CA ARG A 20 2.05 0.56 15.68
C ARG A 20 2.68 0.09 14.37
N LEU A 21 2.07 0.48 13.24
CA LEU A 21 2.53 0.13 11.90
C LEU A 21 3.00 1.37 11.14
N ILE A 22 4.20 1.29 10.55
CA ILE A 22 4.63 2.19 9.47
C ILE A 22 4.60 1.36 8.19
N PHE A 23 3.60 1.59 7.34
CA PHE A 23 3.51 0.92 6.05
C PHE A 23 4.65 1.36 5.14
N ASN A 24 5.33 0.42 4.49
CA ASN A 24 6.34 0.70 3.47
C ASN A 24 6.53 -0.51 2.54
N LEU A 25 7.24 -0.30 1.44
CA LEU A 25 7.70 -1.38 0.57
C LEU A 25 8.95 -2.04 1.15
N GLY A 26 9.12 -3.34 0.88
CA GLY A 26 10.31 -4.09 1.29
C GLY A 26 11.59 -3.73 0.51
N HIS A 27 11.45 -3.00 -0.60
CA HIS A 27 12.54 -2.49 -1.43
C HIS A 27 12.11 -1.18 -2.13
N GLY A 28 13.05 -0.52 -2.80
CA GLY A 28 12.78 0.71 -3.55
C GLY A 28 11.89 0.49 -4.78
N ILE A 29 11.09 1.50 -5.13
CA ILE A 29 10.29 1.51 -6.36
C ILE A 29 11.23 1.57 -7.57
N LEU A 30 10.94 0.78 -8.61
CA LEU A 30 11.72 0.78 -9.85
C LEU A 30 11.33 1.98 -10.74
N PRO A 31 12.27 2.59 -11.49
CA PRO A 31 11.99 3.75 -12.34
C PRO A 31 10.85 3.54 -13.35
N GLU A 32 10.65 2.31 -13.82
CA GLU A 32 9.64 1.95 -14.82
C GLU A 32 8.24 1.79 -14.20
N THR A 33 8.12 1.86 -12.87
CA THR A 33 6.84 1.72 -12.17
C THR A 33 5.95 2.91 -12.50
N PRO A 34 4.74 2.69 -13.06
CA PRO A 34 3.82 3.78 -13.35
C PRO A 34 3.45 4.53 -12.06
N ILE A 35 3.61 5.86 -12.07
CA ILE A 35 3.35 6.71 -10.90
C ILE A 35 1.92 6.55 -10.37
N ALA A 36 0.95 6.32 -11.26
CA ALA A 36 -0.44 6.08 -10.90
C ALA A 36 -0.62 4.88 -9.95
N HIS A 37 0.22 3.85 -10.05
CA HIS A 37 0.19 2.73 -9.11
C HIS A 37 0.73 3.12 -7.74
N VAL A 38 1.72 4.01 -7.68
CA VAL A 38 2.27 4.52 -6.42
C VAL A 38 1.24 5.41 -5.72
N GLU A 39 0.59 6.29 -6.48
CA GLU A 39 -0.51 7.13 -5.98
C GLU A 39 -1.68 6.31 -5.48
N GLN A 40 -2.05 5.24 -6.20
CA GLN A 40 -3.08 4.28 -5.78
C GLN A 40 -2.72 3.67 -4.42
N MET A 41 -1.50 3.16 -4.25
CA MET A 41 -1.03 2.58 -2.97
C MET A 41 -1.09 3.62 -1.84
N ILE A 42 -0.57 4.83 -2.07
CA ILE A 42 -0.56 5.90 -1.06
C ILE A 42 -1.98 6.27 -0.65
N ARG A 43 -2.90 6.41 -1.61
CA ARG A 43 -4.31 6.71 -1.35
C ARG A 43 -4.93 5.63 -0.48
N ARG A 44 -4.76 4.36 -0.85
CA ARG A 44 -5.32 3.23 -0.11
C ARG A 44 -4.83 3.17 1.34
N VAL A 45 -3.53 3.37 1.56
CA VAL A 45 -2.94 3.42 2.91
C VAL A 45 -3.49 4.58 3.74
N ARG A 46 -3.66 5.77 3.13
CA ARG A 46 -4.12 6.97 3.85
C ARG A 46 -5.62 6.98 4.13
N GLU A 47 -6.42 6.36 3.28
CA GLU A 47 -7.88 6.27 3.45
C GLU A 47 -8.29 5.20 4.45
N HIS A 48 -7.39 4.28 4.79
CA HIS A 48 -7.65 3.26 5.80
C HIS A 48 -7.99 3.89 7.15
N GLN A 49 -9.24 3.73 7.56
CA GLN A 49 -9.70 3.98 8.93
C GLN A 49 -9.62 2.62 9.64
N GLY A 50 -8.80 2.55 10.69
CA GLY A 50 -8.61 1.34 11.49
C GLY A 50 -9.89 0.80 12.10
#